data_AF-A0A533MMB0-F1
#
_entry.id   AF-A0A533MMB0-F1
#
_cell.length_a   1.000
_cell.length_b   1.000
_cell.length_c   1.000
_cell.angle_alpha   90.00
_cell.angle_beta   90.00
_cell.angle_gamma   90.00
#
_symmetry.space_group_name_H-M   'P 1'
#
loop_
_entity.id
_entity.type
_entity.pdbx_description
1 polymer ?
#
loop_
_entity_poly.entity_id
_entity_poly.type
_entity_poly.pdbx_seq_one_letter_code
_entity_poly.pdbx_strand_id
1 'polypeptide(L)'
;MIQMNPEVEKVHSVYMKVCKDISDTVKSGDIAGFADIMRRAAIHFGDTEAALGRSDKLINAGIAEFEELIRSIGCERGLRHQYSGVTHIGIIKQVTPRTVIIERSGREIELKIENIRLLHSDELIDWKTKNLDHHQRDVSALIAQAAVPEIIQDIISHMEGIVCVEIIDIYDGYSKSRVSVTYRVTIQGDMDAGKVHRDVNDLLVGIGCTIR
;
A
#
# COMPACT_ATOMS: atom_id res chain seq x y z
N MET A 1 -5.41 -28.24 29.12
CA MET A 1 -5.46 -29.70 28.91
C MET A 1 -6.76 -30.04 28.17
N ILE A 2 -6.70 -30.22 26.85
CA ILE A 2 -7.84 -30.69 26.02
C ILE A 2 -7.91 -32.24 26.02
N GLN A 3 -6.87 -32.91 26.53
CA GLN A 3 -6.64 -34.36 26.39
C GLN A 3 -7.32 -35.26 27.45
N MET A 4 -8.00 -34.72 28.47
CA MET A 4 -8.68 -35.51 29.51
C MET A 4 -10.19 -35.25 29.57
N ASN A 5 -10.81 -34.98 28.44
CA ASN A 5 -12.27 -34.94 28.35
C ASN A 5 -12.79 -36.39 28.21
N PRO A 6 -13.74 -36.87 29.03
CA PRO A 6 -14.34 -38.20 28.90
C PRO A 6 -14.98 -38.49 27.53
N GLU A 7 -15.24 -37.45 26.73
CA GLU A 7 -15.70 -37.60 25.34
C GLU A 7 -14.57 -37.91 24.33
N VAL A 8 -13.29 -37.84 24.73
CA VAL A 8 -12.12 -38.11 23.85
C VAL A 8 -12.11 -39.56 23.36
N GLU A 9 -12.47 -40.54 24.19
CA GLU A 9 -12.54 -41.94 23.76
C GLU A 9 -13.64 -42.16 22.71
N LYS A 10 -14.78 -41.46 22.84
CA LYS A 10 -15.85 -41.49 21.83
C LYS A 10 -15.40 -40.83 20.54
N VAL A 11 -14.71 -39.70 20.61
CA VAL A 11 -14.17 -39.03 19.41
C VAL A 11 -13.14 -39.92 18.71
N HIS A 12 -12.22 -40.54 19.44
CA HIS A 12 -11.23 -41.45 18.86
C HIS A 12 -11.88 -42.67 18.19
N SER A 13 -12.85 -43.30 18.87
CA SER A 13 -13.53 -44.47 18.30
C SER A 13 -14.34 -44.13 17.05
N VAL A 14 -15.03 -42.97 17.04
CA VAL A 14 -15.73 -42.47 15.84
C VAL A 14 -14.74 -42.13 14.73
N TYR A 15 -13.62 -41.46 15.03
CA TYR A 15 -12.58 -41.13 14.06
C TYR A 15 -11.99 -42.38 13.40
N MET A 16 -11.59 -43.37 14.21
CA MET A 16 -11.04 -44.63 13.71
C MET A 16 -12.05 -45.39 12.84
N LYS A 17 -13.34 -45.38 13.23
CA LYS A 17 -14.41 -46.00 12.44
C LYS A 17 -14.55 -45.34 11.07
N VAL A 18 -14.61 -44.01 11.02
CA VAL A 18 -14.74 -43.25 9.76
C VAL A 18 -13.53 -43.49 8.85
N CYS A 19 -12.31 -43.51 9.38
CA CYS A 19 -11.11 -43.82 8.59
C CYS A 19 -11.18 -45.23 7.97
N LYS A 20 -11.71 -46.21 8.72
CA LYS A 20 -11.86 -47.58 8.25
C LYS A 20 -12.93 -47.68 7.17
N ASP A 21 -14.09 -47.06 7.39
CA ASP A 21 -15.19 -47.01 6.43
C ASP A 21 -14.71 -46.39 5.10
N ILE A 22 -13.95 -45.28 5.13
CA ILE A 22 -13.34 -44.69 3.93
C ILE A 22 -12.39 -45.68 3.23
N SER A 23 -11.51 -46.34 3.97
CA SER A 23 -10.53 -47.29 3.41
C SER A 23 -11.21 -48.47 2.72
N ASP A 24 -12.25 -49.01 3.33
CA ASP A 24 -12.98 -50.17 2.79
C ASP A 24 -13.76 -49.79 1.54
N THR A 25 -14.34 -48.59 1.49
CA THR A 25 -15.06 -48.06 0.33
C THR A 25 -14.13 -47.80 -0.87
N VAL A 26 -12.90 -47.33 -0.62
CA VAL A 26 -11.87 -47.17 -1.66
C VAL A 26 -11.39 -48.53 -2.19
N LYS A 27 -11.18 -49.50 -1.29
CA LYS A 27 -10.74 -50.86 -1.68
C LYS A 27 -11.79 -51.62 -2.48
N SER A 28 -13.07 -51.41 -2.20
CA SER A 28 -14.17 -52.03 -2.96
C SER A 28 -14.48 -51.32 -4.28
N GLY A 29 -13.85 -50.17 -4.55
CA GLY A 29 -14.11 -49.37 -5.75
C GLY A 29 -15.47 -48.67 -5.76
N ASP A 30 -16.12 -48.54 -4.59
CA ASP A 30 -17.43 -47.91 -4.47
C ASP A 30 -17.33 -46.38 -4.46
N ILE A 31 -17.26 -45.80 -5.67
CA ILE A 31 -17.18 -44.35 -5.88
C ILE A 31 -18.40 -43.62 -5.29
N ALA A 32 -19.59 -44.22 -5.34
CA ALA A 32 -20.82 -43.61 -4.87
C ALA A 32 -20.86 -43.53 -3.34
N GLY A 33 -20.50 -44.61 -2.65
CA GLY A 33 -20.38 -44.65 -1.19
C GLY A 33 -19.29 -43.70 -0.68
N PHE A 34 -18.16 -43.61 -1.38
CA PHE A 34 -17.09 -42.69 -1.02
C PHE A 34 -17.54 -41.23 -1.14
N ALA A 35 -18.19 -40.87 -2.26
CA ALA A 35 -18.75 -39.53 -2.46
C ALA A 35 -19.79 -39.16 -1.40
N ASP A 36 -20.59 -40.13 -0.95
CA ASP A 36 -21.58 -39.91 0.10
C ASP A 36 -20.96 -39.68 1.49
N ILE A 37 -19.91 -40.42 1.86
CA ILE A 37 -19.15 -40.20 3.09
C ILE A 37 -18.53 -38.79 3.10
N MET A 38 -17.93 -38.38 1.99
CA MET A 38 -17.33 -37.04 1.83
C MET A 38 -18.40 -35.94 1.89
N ARG A 39 -19.55 -36.15 1.25
CA ARG A 39 -20.68 -35.20 1.28
C ARG A 39 -21.23 -35.01 2.68
N ARG A 40 -21.41 -36.09 3.45
CA ARG A 40 -21.88 -36.03 4.84
C ARG A 40 -20.88 -35.33 5.75
N ALA A 41 -19.58 -35.56 5.56
CA ALA A 41 -18.53 -34.82 6.27
C ALA A 41 -18.60 -33.31 5.94
N ALA A 42 -18.75 -32.95 4.66
CA ALA A 42 -18.86 -31.57 4.20
C ALA A 42 -20.08 -30.83 4.79
N ILE A 43 -21.23 -31.50 4.95
CA ILE A 43 -22.44 -30.91 5.58
C ILE A 43 -22.17 -30.44 7.02
N HIS A 44 -21.29 -31.14 7.76
CA HIS A 44 -20.93 -30.76 9.12
C HIS A 44 -19.93 -29.59 9.19
N PHE A 45 -19.30 -29.19 8.08
CA PHE A 45 -18.45 -28.01 8.00
C PHE A 45 -19.23 -26.70 7.75
N GLY A 46 -20.57 -26.76 7.70
CA GLY A 46 -21.41 -25.57 7.52
C GLY A 46 -21.43 -25.06 6.08
N ASP A 47 -21.34 -23.74 5.91
CA ASP A 47 -21.41 -23.04 4.61
C ASP A 47 -20.13 -23.27 3.77
N THR A 48 -19.99 -24.50 3.26
CA THR A 48 -18.83 -24.95 2.48
C THR A 48 -18.66 -24.16 1.19
N GLU A 49 -19.75 -23.71 0.59
CA GLU A 49 -19.74 -22.89 -0.63
C GLU A 49 -19.23 -21.47 -0.35
N ALA A 50 -19.72 -20.81 0.71
CA ALA A 50 -19.16 -19.51 1.08
C ALA A 50 -17.72 -19.60 1.59
N ALA A 51 -17.34 -20.67 2.28
CA ALA A 51 -15.96 -20.91 2.70
C ALA A 51 -15.03 -21.10 1.49
N LEU A 52 -15.47 -21.88 0.49
CA LEU A 52 -14.75 -22.05 -0.77
C LEU A 52 -14.62 -20.70 -1.51
N GLY A 53 -15.71 -19.95 -1.64
CA GLY A 53 -15.69 -18.63 -2.28
C GLY A 53 -14.75 -17.63 -1.59
N ARG A 54 -14.65 -17.67 -0.26
CA ARG A 54 -13.66 -16.86 0.50
C ARG A 54 -12.23 -17.31 0.21
N SER A 55 -11.99 -18.63 0.15
CA SER A 55 -10.67 -19.19 -0.17
C SER A 55 -10.23 -18.79 -1.57
N ASP A 56 -11.09 -18.97 -2.58
CA ASP A 56 -10.81 -18.58 -3.96
C ASP A 56 -10.52 -17.09 -4.07
N LYS A 57 -11.30 -16.26 -3.36
CA LYS A 57 -11.06 -14.81 -3.32
C LYS A 57 -9.68 -14.48 -2.73
N LEU A 58 -9.27 -15.12 -1.65
CA LEU A 58 -7.96 -14.90 -1.02
C LEU A 58 -6.81 -15.39 -1.90
N ILE A 59 -6.95 -16.58 -2.52
CA ILE A 59 -5.96 -17.12 -3.44
C ILE A 59 -5.79 -16.19 -4.64
N ASN A 60 -6.89 -15.77 -5.27
CA ASN A 60 -6.85 -14.87 -6.42
C ASN A 60 -6.27 -13.49 -6.05
N ALA A 61 -6.58 -12.97 -4.86
CA ALA A 61 -5.98 -11.74 -4.38
C ALA A 61 -4.46 -11.87 -4.18
N GLY A 62 -4.00 -12.99 -3.60
CA GLY A 62 -2.58 -13.27 -3.43
C GLY A 62 -1.84 -13.45 -4.77
N ILE A 63 -2.47 -14.11 -5.75
CA ILE A 63 -1.93 -14.24 -7.11
C ILE A 63 -1.80 -12.86 -7.76
N ALA A 64 -2.84 -12.03 -7.69
CA ALA A 64 -2.83 -10.69 -8.27
C ALA A 64 -1.75 -9.80 -7.62
N GLU A 65 -1.60 -9.84 -6.30
CA GLU A 65 -0.53 -9.11 -5.59
C GLU A 65 0.86 -9.61 -6.00
N PHE A 66 1.05 -10.93 -6.14
CA PHE A 66 2.32 -11.50 -6.58
C PHE A 66 2.67 -11.12 -8.03
N GLU A 67 1.70 -11.15 -8.94
CA GLU A 67 1.90 -10.67 -10.31
C GLU A 67 2.27 -9.19 -10.35
N GLU A 68 1.62 -8.36 -9.52
CA GLU A 68 1.93 -6.94 -9.43
C GLU A 68 3.36 -6.70 -8.90
N LEU A 69 3.82 -7.49 -7.93
CA LEU A 69 5.21 -7.46 -7.47
C LEU A 69 6.19 -7.74 -8.61
N ILE A 70 5.92 -8.77 -9.43
CA ILE A 70 6.76 -9.11 -10.59
C ILE A 70 6.77 -7.95 -11.61
N ARG A 71 5.60 -7.37 -11.91
CA ARG A 71 5.48 -6.22 -12.83
C ARG A 71 6.20 -4.97 -12.30
N SER A 72 6.36 -4.88 -10.98
CA SER A 72 6.98 -3.76 -10.29
C SER A 72 8.50 -3.85 -10.15
N ILE A 73 9.15 -4.88 -10.71
CA ILE A 73 10.62 -4.97 -10.74
C ILE A 73 11.20 -3.74 -11.45
N GLY A 74 12.16 -3.07 -10.82
CA GLY A 74 12.77 -1.82 -11.29
C GLY A 74 12.02 -0.55 -10.89
N CYS A 75 10.80 -0.68 -10.34
CA CYS A 75 10.01 0.44 -9.86
C CYS A 75 10.15 0.60 -8.34
N GLU A 76 9.98 1.82 -7.86
CA GLU A 76 9.85 2.06 -6.43
C GLU A 76 8.47 1.59 -5.93
N ARG A 77 8.48 0.83 -4.83
CA ARG A 77 7.30 0.31 -4.15
C ARG A 77 7.47 0.36 -2.64
N GLY A 78 6.35 0.31 -1.93
CA GLY A 78 6.31 0.14 -0.48
C GLY A 78 5.82 -1.25 -0.10
N LEU A 79 6.54 -1.93 0.79
CA LEU A 79 6.18 -3.25 1.32
C LEU A 79 5.99 -3.13 2.84
N ARG A 80 4.78 -3.40 3.33
CA ARG A 80 4.48 -3.40 4.78
C ARG A 80 4.59 -4.81 5.33
N HIS A 81 5.43 -5.00 6.33
CA HIS A 81 5.52 -6.27 7.05
C HIS A 81 4.30 -6.43 7.98
N GLN A 82 3.53 -7.51 7.80
CA GLN A 82 2.22 -7.69 8.42
C GLN A 82 2.29 -7.81 9.95
N TYR A 83 3.35 -8.42 10.48
CA TYR A 83 3.49 -8.64 11.93
C TYR A 83 4.11 -7.47 12.69
N SER A 84 5.08 -6.78 12.08
CA SER A 84 5.81 -5.69 12.77
C SER A 84 5.27 -4.31 12.42
N GLY A 85 4.43 -4.19 11.38
CA GLY A 85 3.93 -2.92 10.86
C GLY A 85 4.99 -2.09 10.12
N VAL A 86 6.26 -2.50 10.14
CA VAL A 86 7.37 -1.79 9.50
C VAL A 86 7.13 -1.76 8.00
N THR A 87 7.30 -0.58 7.40
CA THR A 87 7.16 -0.37 5.96
C THR A 87 8.53 -0.14 5.35
N HIS A 88 8.86 -0.93 4.33
CA HIS A 88 10.09 -0.83 3.55
C HIS A 88 9.76 -0.16 2.23
N ILE A 89 10.38 0.99 1.94
CA ILE A 89 10.28 1.67 0.64
C ILE A 89 11.61 1.52 -0.09
N GLY A 90 11.53 1.24 -1.39
CA GLY A 90 12.68 1.14 -2.26
C GLY A 90 12.34 0.54 -3.61
N ILE A 91 13.36 0.28 -4.40
CA ILE A 91 13.24 -0.30 -5.74
C ILE A 91 13.20 -1.82 -5.62
N ILE A 92 12.18 -2.46 -6.21
CA ILE A 92 12.14 -3.92 -6.27
C ILE A 92 13.21 -4.40 -7.25
N LYS A 93 14.21 -5.15 -6.77
CA LYS A 93 15.29 -5.71 -7.60
C LYS A 93 14.93 -7.07 -8.16
N GLN A 94 14.34 -7.92 -7.33
CA GLN A 94 14.09 -9.30 -7.67
C GLN A 94 12.89 -9.82 -6.89
N VAL A 95 12.09 -10.66 -7.55
CA VAL A 95 10.97 -11.37 -6.94
C VAL A 95 11.15 -12.86 -7.23
N THR A 96 11.04 -13.69 -6.20
CA THR A 96 10.99 -15.15 -6.28
C THR A 96 9.65 -15.63 -5.70
N PRO A 97 9.26 -16.91 -5.85
CA PRO A 97 8.02 -17.41 -5.26
C PRO A 97 7.94 -17.32 -3.72
N ARG A 98 9.06 -17.09 -3.02
CA ARG A 98 9.10 -17.02 -1.55
C ARG A 98 9.55 -15.68 -1.01
N THR A 99 10.34 -14.94 -1.78
CA THR A 99 11.03 -13.74 -1.29
C THR A 99 11.03 -12.63 -2.33
N VAL A 100 11.11 -11.39 -1.84
CA VAL A 100 11.34 -10.19 -2.65
C VAL A 100 12.53 -9.45 -2.10
N ILE A 101 13.36 -8.92 -2.99
CA ILE A 101 14.51 -8.09 -2.65
C ILE A 101 14.16 -6.64 -3.00
N ILE A 102 14.19 -5.77 -2.00
CA ILE A 102 13.98 -4.34 -2.15
C ILE A 102 15.29 -3.60 -1.83
N GLU A 103 15.70 -2.68 -2.71
CA GLU A 103 16.88 -1.85 -2.53
C GLU A 103 16.49 -0.45 -2.10
N ARG A 104 17.12 0.05 -1.03
CA ARG A 104 17.03 1.45 -0.60
C ARG A 104 18.42 2.02 -0.38
N SER A 105 18.76 3.07 -1.11
CA SER A 105 20.03 3.80 -0.95
C SER A 105 21.27 2.87 -0.99
N GLY A 106 21.26 1.88 -1.87
CA GLY A 106 22.33 0.89 -2.05
C GLY A 106 22.35 -0.25 -1.02
N ARG A 107 21.38 -0.33 -0.11
CA ARG A 107 21.19 -1.48 0.79
C ARG A 107 20.05 -2.35 0.29
N GLU A 108 20.33 -3.63 0.12
CA GLU A 108 19.33 -4.63 -0.24
C GLU A 108 18.76 -5.28 1.02
N ILE A 109 17.43 -5.45 1.03
CA ILE A 109 16.70 -6.11 2.10
C ILE A 109 15.87 -7.21 1.46
N GLU A 110 16.09 -8.44 1.91
CA GLU A 110 15.29 -9.59 1.51
C GLU A 110 14.11 -9.78 2.47
N LEU A 111 12.90 -9.88 1.92
CA LEU A 111 11.65 -10.03 2.66
C LEU A 111 10.91 -11.27 2.19
N LYS A 112 10.28 -12.00 3.10
CA LYS A 112 9.41 -13.12 2.76
C LYS A 112 8.04 -12.62 2.31
N ILE A 113 7.58 -13.10 1.15
CA ILE A 113 6.30 -12.67 0.55
C ILE A 113 5.11 -12.96 1.49
N GLU A 114 5.13 -14.11 2.18
CA GLU A 114 4.12 -14.50 3.17
C GLU A 114 3.91 -13.47 4.30
N ASN A 115 4.92 -12.66 4.59
CA ASN A 115 4.91 -11.75 5.75
C ASN A 115 4.75 -10.29 5.35
N ILE A 116 4.59 -9.99 4.07
CA ILE A 116 4.50 -8.61 3.57
C ILE A 116 3.21 -8.40 2.80
N ARG A 117 2.89 -7.13 2.58
CA ARG A 117 1.76 -6.70 1.75
C ARG A 117 2.22 -5.48 0.96
N LEU A 118 1.94 -5.49 -0.33
CA LEU A 118 2.26 -4.39 -1.24
C LEU A 118 1.35 -3.19 -0.94
N LEU A 119 1.96 -2.03 -0.73
CA LEU A 119 1.20 -0.79 -0.58
C LEU A 119 0.64 -0.35 -1.93
N HIS A 120 -0.61 0.11 -1.91
CA HIS A 120 -1.17 0.83 -3.05
C HIS A 120 -0.48 2.20 -3.21
N SER A 121 -0.60 2.80 -4.40
CA SER A 121 0.01 4.10 -4.71
C SER A 121 -0.37 5.19 -3.69
N ASP A 122 -1.65 5.27 -3.34
CA ASP A 122 -2.14 6.26 -2.36
C ASP A 122 -1.53 6.03 -0.98
N GLU A 123 -1.42 4.78 -0.54
CA GLU A 123 -0.81 4.43 0.74
C GLU A 123 0.70 4.72 0.77
N LEU A 124 1.37 4.57 -0.37
CA LEU A 124 2.78 4.90 -0.52
C LEU A 124 2.99 6.41 -0.38
N ILE A 125 2.18 7.22 -1.07
CA ILE A 125 2.20 8.68 -0.96
C ILE A 125 1.95 9.09 0.50
N ASP A 126 0.89 8.56 1.10
CA ASP A 126 0.53 8.83 2.50
C ASP A 126 1.67 8.47 3.47
N TRP A 127 2.33 7.34 3.25
CA TRP A 127 3.46 6.93 4.07
C TRP A 127 4.62 7.92 3.93
N LYS A 128 4.95 8.33 2.71
CA LYS A 128 6.05 9.27 2.43
C LYS A 128 5.80 10.62 3.09
N THR A 129 4.58 11.14 2.97
CA THR A 129 4.14 12.39 3.61
C THR A 129 4.19 12.36 5.13
N LYS A 130 4.07 11.18 5.75
CA LYS A 130 4.05 11.04 7.22
C LYS A 130 5.40 10.69 7.83
N ASN A 131 6.30 10.08 7.05
CA ASN A 131 7.51 9.43 7.59
C ASN A 131 8.82 9.96 6.99
N LEU A 132 8.79 10.76 5.93
CA LEU A 132 10.00 11.38 5.38
C LEU A 132 10.22 12.76 6.00
N ASP A 133 11.48 13.12 6.20
CA ASP A 133 11.85 14.48 6.55
C ASP A 133 11.68 15.37 5.32
N HIS A 134 10.77 16.35 5.41
CA HIS A 134 10.42 17.23 4.31
C HIS A 134 11.29 18.49 4.26
N HIS A 135 11.42 19.05 3.07
CA HIS A 135 12.15 20.30 2.86
C HIS A 135 11.18 21.47 2.78
N GLN A 136 11.42 22.52 3.55
CA GLN A 136 10.65 23.77 3.43
C GLN A 136 11.41 24.80 2.59
N ARG A 137 10.69 25.48 1.70
CA ARG A 137 11.18 26.60 0.89
C ARG A 137 10.14 27.70 0.87
N ASP A 138 10.58 28.93 1.09
CA ASP A 138 9.72 30.10 0.99
C ASP A 138 9.92 30.74 -0.40
N VAL A 139 8.81 31.06 -1.07
CA VAL A 139 8.78 31.68 -2.40
C VAL A 139 7.95 32.95 -2.31
N SER A 140 8.58 34.10 -2.54
CA SER A 140 7.88 35.38 -2.60
C SER A 140 7.60 35.76 -4.06
N ALA A 141 6.34 36.07 -4.36
CA ALA A 141 5.90 36.44 -5.69
C ALA A 141 5.00 37.67 -5.67
N LEU A 142 5.21 38.55 -6.64
CA LEU A 142 4.36 39.70 -6.93
C LEU A 142 3.20 39.24 -7.83
N ILE A 143 2.00 39.24 -7.26
CA ILE A 143 0.76 38.89 -7.95
C ILE A 143 -0.04 40.15 -8.28
N ALA A 144 -0.94 40.08 -9.26
CA ALA A 144 -1.85 41.18 -9.55
C ALA A 144 -2.76 41.44 -8.34
N GLN A 145 -3.12 42.70 -8.08
CA GLN A 145 -3.97 43.03 -6.93
C GLN A 145 -5.37 42.38 -6.98
N ALA A 146 -5.85 42.05 -8.18
CA ALA A 146 -7.10 41.33 -8.37
C ALA A 146 -6.96 39.79 -8.24
N ALA A 147 -5.73 39.27 -8.18
CA ALA A 147 -5.50 37.85 -8.00
C ALA A 147 -5.78 37.44 -6.55
N VAL A 148 -6.36 36.26 -6.39
CA VAL A 148 -6.68 35.68 -5.08
C VAL A 148 -5.51 34.79 -4.65
N PRO A 149 -4.76 35.14 -3.58
CA PRO A 149 -3.60 34.37 -3.13
C PRO A 149 -3.88 32.87 -2.91
N GLU A 150 -5.06 32.56 -2.38
CA GLU A 150 -5.49 31.20 -2.05
C GLU A 150 -5.68 30.34 -3.31
N ILE A 151 -6.06 30.93 -4.45
CA ILE A 151 -6.16 30.20 -5.72
C ILE A 151 -4.75 29.83 -6.20
N ILE A 152 -3.78 30.74 -6.07
CA ILE A 152 -2.39 30.45 -6.46
C ILE A 152 -1.79 29.39 -5.54
N GLN A 153 -2.06 29.46 -4.23
CA GLN A 153 -1.70 28.42 -3.27
C GLN A 153 -2.25 27.05 -3.68
N ASP A 154 -3.53 26.99 -4.08
CA ASP A 154 -4.17 25.76 -4.54
C ASP A 154 -3.53 25.22 -5.83
N ILE A 155 -3.17 26.09 -6.78
CA ILE A 155 -2.47 25.65 -8.00
C ILE A 155 -1.10 25.04 -7.64
N ILE A 156 -0.34 25.68 -6.74
CA ILE A 156 0.97 25.17 -6.31
C ILE A 156 0.81 23.83 -5.56
N SER A 157 -0.23 23.66 -4.74
CA SER A 157 -0.44 22.45 -3.94
C SER A 157 -0.65 21.19 -4.78
N HIS A 158 -1.09 21.33 -6.03
CA HIS A 158 -1.29 20.23 -6.97
C HIS A 158 -0.04 19.87 -7.79
N MET A 159 1.10 20.55 -7.59
CA MET A 159 2.35 20.19 -8.27
C MET A 159 2.96 18.91 -7.70
N GLU A 160 3.60 18.12 -8.57
CA GLU A 160 4.29 16.90 -8.16
C GLU A 160 5.40 17.19 -7.13
N GLY A 161 5.41 16.43 -6.04
CA GLY A 161 6.40 16.57 -4.98
C GLY A 161 6.07 17.64 -3.92
N ILE A 162 4.89 18.27 -4.00
CA ILE A 162 4.41 19.20 -2.97
C ILE A 162 3.54 18.45 -1.96
N VAL A 163 3.87 18.61 -0.68
CA VAL A 163 3.12 18.04 0.45
C VAL A 163 2.09 19.04 0.98
N CYS A 164 2.49 20.30 1.10
CA CYS A 164 1.67 21.36 1.64
C CYS A 164 2.19 22.72 1.17
N VAL A 165 1.28 23.68 1.01
CA VAL A 165 1.61 25.09 0.74
C VAL A 165 0.86 25.94 1.75
N GLU A 166 1.55 26.90 2.35
CA GLU A 166 0.99 27.85 3.31
C GLU A 166 1.29 29.27 2.85
N ILE A 167 0.34 30.20 3.01
CA ILE A 167 0.62 31.63 2.84
C ILE A 167 1.15 32.14 4.18
N ILE A 168 2.40 32.60 4.22
CA ILE A 168 3.06 33.06 5.45
C ILE A 168 3.14 34.58 5.56
N ASP A 169 3.02 35.29 4.44
CA ASP A 169 3.02 36.75 4.42
C ASP A 169 2.29 37.31 3.20
N ILE A 170 1.59 38.42 3.39
CA ILE A 170 0.94 39.21 2.34
C ILE A 170 1.27 40.69 2.59
N TYR A 171 2.03 41.28 1.67
CA TYR A 171 2.43 42.67 1.71
C TYR A 171 1.79 43.47 0.56
N ASP A 172 0.86 44.36 0.91
CA ASP A 172 0.07 45.18 -0.03
C ASP A 172 0.73 46.53 -0.39
N GLY A 173 1.83 46.88 0.28
CA GLY A 173 2.52 48.16 0.11
C GLY A 173 3.45 48.26 -1.10
N TYR A 174 3.51 47.24 -1.97
CA TYR A 174 4.49 47.20 -3.07
C TYR A 174 4.14 48.18 -4.19
N SER A 175 2.89 48.16 -4.69
CA SER A 175 2.40 49.10 -5.70
C SER A 175 0.86 49.09 -5.76
N LYS A 176 0.25 50.10 -6.38
CA LYS A 176 -1.20 50.16 -6.61
C LYS A 176 -1.77 49.06 -7.52
N SER A 177 -0.94 48.19 -8.09
CA SER A 177 -1.36 47.15 -9.03
C SER A 177 -0.89 45.75 -8.66
N ARG A 178 -0.01 45.62 -7.66
CA ARG A 178 0.59 44.34 -7.27
C ARG A 178 0.73 44.20 -5.77
N VAL A 179 0.50 42.99 -5.31
CA VAL A 179 0.65 42.53 -3.93
C VAL A 179 1.79 41.51 -3.89
N SER A 180 2.65 41.60 -2.90
CA SER A 180 3.68 40.59 -2.65
C SER A 180 3.11 39.53 -1.74
N VAL A 181 3.11 38.27 -2.16
CA VAL A 181 2.68 37.14 -1.33
C VAL A 181 3.85 36.18 -1.17
N THR A 182 4.08 35.71 0.05
CA THR A 182 5.09 34.69 0.34
C THR A 182 4.41 33.37 0.67
N TYR A 183 4.72 32.36 -0.13
CA TYR A 183 4.24 30.99 0.02
C TYR A 183 5.35 30.13 0.63
N ARG A 184 5.07 29.46 1.75
CA ARG A 184 5.90 28.38 2.26
C ARG A 184 5.47 27.08 1.62
N VAL A 185 6.41 26.45 0.93
CA VAL A 185 6.21 25.21 0.21
C VAL A 185 6.93 24.09 0.95
N THR A 186 6.19 23.06 1.34
CA THR A 186 6.74 21.83 1.91
C THR A 186 6.88 20.80 0.80
N ILE A 187 8.12 20.41 0.52
CA ILE A 187 8.51 19.51 -0.56
C ILE A 187 8.77 18.12 0.01
N GLN A 188 8.30 17.09 -0.69
CA GLN A 188 8.49 15.69 -0.34
C GLN A 188 9.98 15.34 -0.19
N GLY A 189 10.33 14.57 0.85
CA GLY A 189 11.72 14.44 1.30
C GLY A 189 12.65 13.67 0.36
N ASP A 190 12.09 12.85 -0.51
CA ASP A 190 12.80 12.06 -1.52
C ASP A 190 12.90 12.76 -2.88
N MET A 191 12.38 13.99 -3.00
CA MET A 191 12.46 14.82 -4.21
C MET A 191 13.64 15.78 -4.16
N ASP A 192 14.18 16.15 -5.34
CA ASP A 192 15.14 17.24 -5.44
C ASP A 192 14.44 18.58 -5.14
N ALA A 193 14.59 19.05 -3.90
CA ALA A 193 14.01 20.31 -3.45
C ALA A 193 14.44 21.52 -4.30
N GLY A 194 15.65 21.49 -4.88
CA GLY A 194 16.12 22.54 -5.78
C GLY A 194 15.40 22.51 -7.13
N LYS A 195 15.13 21.32 -7.67
CA LYS A 195 14.32 21.15 -8.89
C LYS A 195 12.88 21.57 -8.65
N VAL A 196 12.22 21.03 -7.62
CA VAL A 196 10.82 21.37 -7.31
C VAL A 196 10.64 22.86 -7.06
N HIS A 197 11.58 23.50 -6.35
CA HIS A 197 11.55 24.94 -6.15
C HIS A 197 11.66 25.74 -7.46
N ARG A 198 12.49 25.29 -8.42
CA ARG A 198 12.54 25.89 -9.76
C ARG A 198 11.23 25.71 -10.50
N ASP A 199 10.65 24.50 -10.46
CA ASP A 199 9.38 24.21 -11.12
C ASP A 199 8.25 25.12 -10.58
N VAL A 200 8.21 25.35 -9.26
CA VAL A 200 7.26 26.30 -8.63
C VAL A 200 7.48 27.74 -9.13
N ASN A 201 8.74 28.19 -9.23
CA ASN A 201 9.05 29.52 -9.73
C ASN A 201 8.64 29.66 -11.22
N ASP A 202 8.91 28.63 -12.03
CA ASP A 202 8.54 28.61 -13.45
C ASP A 202 7.03 28.64 -13.63
N LEU A 203 6.27 27.90 -12.81
CA LEU A 203 4.80 27.98 -12.79
C LEU A 203 4.33 29.41 -12.48
N LEU A 204 4.85 30.01 -11.41
CA LEU A 204 4.46 31.34 -10.96
C LEU A 204 4.74 32.39 -12.04
N VAL A 205 5.91 32.34 -12.67
CA VAL A 205 6.24 33.21 -13.81
C VAL A 205 5.32 32.91 -15.00
N GLY A 206 5.03 31.65 -15.29
CA GLY A 206 4.16 31.21 -16.37
C GLY A 206 2.72 31.72 -16.26
N ILE A 207 2.19 31.85 -15.04
CA ILE A 207 0.86 32.43 -14.79
C ILE A 207 0.89 33.97 -14.63
N GLY A 208 2.02 34.61 -14.89
CA GLY A 208 2.17 36.07 -14.91
C GLY A 208 2.61 36.72 -13.60
N CYS A 209 3.04 35.94 -12.61
CA CYS A 209 3.64 36.47 -11.39
C CYS A 209 5.10 36.92 -11.64
N THR A 210 5.69 37.63 -10.68
CA THR A 210 7.11 38.00 -10.71
C THR A 210 7.76 37.60 -9.40
N ILE A 211 8.76 36.72 -9.46
CA ILE A 211 9.51 36.29 -8.28
C ILE A 211 10.31 37.46 -7.70
N ARG A 212 10.36 37.54 -6.38
CA ARG A 212 11.09 38.55 -5.61
C ARG A 212 12.41 38.00 -5.06
#